data_AF-A0AAV5BQE3-F1
#
_entry.id   AF-A0AAV5BQE3-F1
#
_cell.length_a   1.000
_cell.length_b   1.000
_cell.length_c   1.000
_cell.angle_alpha   90.00
_cell.angle_beta   90.00
_cell.angle_gamma   90.00
#
_symmetry.space_group_name_H-M   'P 1'
#
loop_
_entity.id
_entity.type
_entity.pdbx_description
1 polymer ?
#
loop_
_entity_poly.entity_id
_entity_poly.type
_entity_poly.pdbx_seq_one_letter_code
_entity_poly.pdbx_strand_id
1 'polypeptide(L)'
;MSFGSDAEQEQEQKRAAAAAYDYDGDARWADYWSNVLVPPNLASRPDVVDHLKRKFYQRYIVSIPITKASEAIMSLKSTHNLEF
;
A
#
# COMPACT_ATOMS: atom_id res chain seq x y z
N MET A 1 9.44 -0.50 27.57
CA MET A 1 8.37 -0.09 26.64
C MET A 1 8.94 -0.10 25.23
N SER A 2 8.46 -0.96 24.34
CA SER A 2 8.84 -0.96 22.92
C SER A 2 7.57 -0.79 22.09
N PHE A 3 7.24 0.46 21.75
CA PHE A 3 6.12 0.81 20.86
C PHE A 3 6.62 1.22 19.45
N GLY A 4 7.91 1.00 19.15
CA GLY A 4 8.54 1.43 17.90
C GLY A 4 8.62 0.35 16.81
N SER A 5 8.62 -0.94 17.16
CA SER A 5 8.85 -2.03 16.19
C SER A 5 7.65 -2.35 15.32
N ASP A 6 6.46 -2.40 15.92
CA ASP A 6 5.27 -2.94 15.23
C ASP A 6 4.72 -1.95 14.19
N ALA A 7 4.78 -0.65 14.50
CA ALA A 7 4.37 0.41 13.57
C ALA A 7 5.33 0.55 12.38
N GLU A 8 6.63 0.34 12.62
CA GLU A 8 7.66 0.40 11.56
C GLU A 8 7.57 -0.81 10.64
N GLN A 9 7.39 -2.02 11.20
CA GLN A 9 7.13 -3.24 10.43
C GLN A 9 5.83 -3.15 9.63
N GLU A 10 4.78 -2.57 10.20
CA GLU A 10 3.53 -2.34 9.47
C GLU A 10 3.72 -1.33 8.32
N GLN A 11 4.51 -0.27 8.52
CA GLN A 11 4.88 0.66 7.45
C GLN A 11 5.77 0.02 6.37
N GLU A 12 6.69 -0.87 6.74
CA GLU A 12 7.53 -1.65 5.82
C GLU A 12 6.64 -2.53 4.92
N GLN A 13 5.70 -3.26 5.52
CA GLN A 13 4.75 -4.12 4.80
C GLN A 13 3.85 -3.32 3.87
N LYS A 14 3.34 -2.17 4.31
CA LYS A 14 2.55 -1.27 3.46
C LYS A 14 3.36 -0.73 2.29
N ARG A 15 4.64 -0.42 2.49
CA ARG A 15 5.54 0.01 1.41
C ARG A 15 5.77 -1.11 0.39
N ALA A 16 6.05 -2.32 0.85
CA ALA A 16 6.25 -3.49 -0.01
C ALA A 16 4.97 -3.83 -0.81
N ALA A 17 3.82 -3.83 -0.16
CA ALA A 17 2.54 -4.09 -0.80
C ALA A 17 2.16 -2.99 -1.82
N ALA A 18 2.42 -1.73 -1.49
CA ALA A 18 2.25 -0.63 -2.43
C ALA A 18 3.18 -0.77 -3.63
N ALA A 19 4.42 -1.23 -3.48
CA ALA A 19 5.35 -1.41 -4.60
C ALA A 19 4.94 -2.56 -5.54
N ALA A 20 4.31 -3.60 -4.99
CA ALA A 20 3.85 -4.77 -5.75
C ALA A 20 2.46 -4.62 -6.37
N TYR A 21 1.76 -3.50 -6.12
CA TYR A 21 0.41 -3.27 -6.61
C TYR A 21 0.39 -2.94 -8.11
N ASP A 22 -0.58 -3.50 -8.84
CA ASP A 22 -0.80 -3.21 -10.26
C ASP A 22 -1.58 -1.90 -10.43
N TYR A 23 -0.84 -0.79 -10.56
CA TYR A 23 -1.42 0.54 -10.75
C TYR A 23 -1.92 0.76 -12.18
N ASP A 24 -1.30 0.13 -13.18
CA ASP A 24 -1.67 0.32 -14.59
C ASP A 24 -3.02 -0.35 -14.89
N GLY A 25 -3.37 -1.41 -14.14
CA GLY A 25 -4.68 -2.05 -14.19
C GLY A 25 -5.82 -1.33 -13.44
N ASP A 26 -5.54 -0.32 -12.60
CA ASP A 26 -6.57 0.40 -11.83
C ASP A 26 -6.93 1.75 -12.48
N ALA A 27 -8.14 1.85 -13.04
CA ALA A 27 -8.63 3.10 -13.63
C ALA A 27 -8.62 4.29 -12.65
N ARG A 28 -8.77 4.03 -11.34
CA ARG A 28 -8.71 5.08 -10.31
C ARG A 28 -7.32 5.66 -10.17
N TRP A 29 -6.27 4.90 -10.48
CA TRP A 29 -4.91 5.41 -10.51
C TRP A 29 -4.72 6.40 -11.65
N ALA A 30 -5.23 6.09 -12.86
CA ALA A 30 -5.15 7.01 -13.99
C ALA A 30 -5.90 8.34 -13.71
N ASP A 31 -7.10 8.26 -13.15
CA ASP A 31 -7.87 9.44 -12.73
C ASP A 31 -7.17 10.21 -11.61
N TYR A 32 -6.64 9.51 -10.61
CA TYR A 32 -5.89 10.12 -9.52
C TYR A 32 -4.66 10.86 -10.06
N TRP A 33 -3.86 10.20 -10.89
CA TRP A 33 -2.65 10.73 -11.51
C TRP A 33 -2.95 11.97 -12.35
N SER A 34 -4.01 11.96 -13.16
CA SER A 34 -4.42 13.11 -13.97
C SER A 34 -4.87 14.32 -13.13
N ASN A 35 -5.33 14.10 -11.90
CA ASN A 35 -5.70 15.17 -10.97
C ASN A 35 -4.51 15.71 -10.16
N VAL A 36 -3.36 15.02 -10.17
CA VAL A 36 -2.17 15.53 -9.49
C VAL A 36 -1.49 16.57 -10.36
N LEU A 37 -1.44 17.81 -9.87
CA LEU A 37 -0.64 18.88 -10.45
C LEU A 37 0.85 18.68 -10.10
N VAL A 38 1.52 17.75 -10.78
CA VAL A 38 2.97 17.61 -10.69
C VAL A 38 3.62 18.48 -11.77
N PRO A 39 4.55 19.38 -11.41
CA PRO A 39 5.36 20.08 -12.39
C PRO A 39 6.05 19.09 -13.35
N PRO A 40 6.10 19.37 -14.67
CA PRO A 40 6.61 18.40 -15.66
C PRO A 40 8.06 17.97 -15.43
N ASN A 41 8.87 18.80 -14.78
CA ASN A 41 10.24 18.46 -14.35
C ASN A 41 10.30 17.47 -13.18
N LEU A 42 9.23 17.35 -12.40
CA LEU A 42 9.12 16.44 -11.26
C LEU A 42 8.29 15.18 -11.58
N ALA A 43 7.43 15.24 -12.60
CA ALA A 43 6.57 14.13 -13.02
C ALA A 43 7.36 12.89 -13.47
N SER A 44 8.55 13.10 -14.05
CA SER A 44 9.44 12.01 -14.50
C SER A 44 10.34 11.46 -13.38
N ARG A 45 10.30 12.02 -12.16
CA ARG A 45 11.16 11.57 -11.07
C ARG A 45 10.56 10.32 -10.41
N PRO A 46 11.32 9.22 -10.30
CA PRO A 46 10.82 7.98 -9.69
C PRO A 46 10.40 8.18 -8.23
N ASP A 47 11.11 9.02 -7.47
CA ASP A 47 10.78 9.32 -6.07
C ASP A 47 9.36 9.92 -5.91
N VAL A 48 8.95 10.75 -6.86
CA VAL A 48 7.65 11.44 -6.84
C VAL A 48 6.54 10.47 -7.21
N VAL A 49 6.76 9.66 -8.25
CA VAL A 49 5.83 8.60 -8.65
C VAL A 49 5.62 7.62 -7.51
N ASP A 50 6.69 7.17 -6.86
CA ASP A 50 6.61 6.25 -5.71
C ASP A 50 5.86 6.87 -4.52
N HIS A 51 6.08 8.15 -4.25
CA HIS A 51 5.37 8.84 -3.18
C HIS A 51 3.86 8.91 -3.45
N LEU A 52 3.48 9.19 -4.70
CA LEU A 52 2.08 9.25 -5.13
C LEU A 52 1.42 7.87 -5.12
N LYS A 53 2.11 6.83 -5.59
CA LYS A 53 1.68 5.43 -5.51
C LYS A 53 1.38 5.01 -4.07
N ARG A 54 2.28 5.32 -3.13
CA ARG A 54 2.07 5.04 -1.69
C ARG A 54 0.87 5.79 -1.12
N LYS A 55 0.70 7.08 -1.46
CA LYS A 55 -0.47 7.86 -1.03
C LYS A 55 -1.77 7.28 -1.57
N PHE A 56 -1.81 6.92 -2.86
CA PHE A 56 -2.95 6.27 -3.48
C PHE A 56 -3.26 4.93 -2.79
N TYR A 57 -2.25 4.08 -2.63
CA TYR A 57 -2.39 2.79 -1.99
C TYR A 57 -2.92 2.93 -0.55
N GLN A 58 -2.38 3.88 0.22
CA GLN A 58 -2.86 4.15 1.56
C GLN A 58 -4.33 4.63 1.56
N ARG A 59 -4.70 5.52 0.64
CA ARG A 59 -6.02 6.16 0.59
C ARG A 59 -7.13 5.24 0.08
N TYR A 60 -6.85 4.39 -0.90
CA TYR A 60 -7.87 3.59 -1.60
C TYR A 60 -7.79 2.10 -1.32
N ILE A 61 -6.62 1.58 -0.94
CA ILE A 61 -6.39 0.14 -0.72
C ILE A 61 -6.17 -0.19 0.75
N VAL A 62 -5.47 0.64 1.53
CA VAL A 62 -5.27 0.41 2.98
C VAL A 62 -6.38 1.05 3.82
N SER A 63 -7.06 2.07 3.29
CA SER A 63 -8.18 2.73 4.00
C SER A 63 -9.49 1.92 4.00
N ILE A 64 -9.50 0.70 3.46
CA ILE A 64 -10.55 -0.27 3.81
C ILE A 64 -10.34 -0.66 5.27
N PRO A 65 -11.39 -0.58 6.12
CA PRO A 65 -11.24 -0.78 7.55
C PRO A 65 -10.57 -2.12 7.82
N ILE A 66 -9.57 -2.06 8.70
CA ILE A 66 -8.62 -3.13 9.04
C ILE A 66 -9.33 -4.47 9.29
N THR A 67 -10.61 -4.45 9.66
CA THR A 67 -11.48 -5.62 9.84
C THR A 67 -11.46 -6.66 8.72
N LYS A 68 -11.47 -6.28 7.43
CA LYS A 68 -11.51 -7.29 6.33
C LYS A 68 -10.15 -7.77 5.88
N ALA A 69 -9.15 -6.88 5.87
CA ALA A 69 -7.79 -7.23 5.47
C ALA A 69 -7.07 -8.02 6.57
N SER A 70 -7.30 -7.70 7.85
CA SER A 70 -6.76 -8.48 8.97
C SER A 70 -7.39 -9.87 9.03
N GLU A 71 -8.71 -10.02 8.77
CA GLU A 71 -9.34 -11.33 8.63
C GLU A 71 -8.73 -12.16 7.50
N ALA A 72 -8.50 -11.59 6.33
CA ALA A 72 -7.90 -12.30 5.21
C ALA A 72 -6.45 -12.73 5.50
N ILE A 73 -5.66 -11.86 6.13
CA ILE A 73 -4.25 -12.15 6.48
C ILE A 73 -4.17 -13.14 7.65
N MET A 74 -5.05 -13.05 8.66
CA MET A 74 -5.15 -14.03 9.75
C MET A 74 -5.68 -15.37 9.24
N SER A 75 -6.64 -15.39 8.31
CA SER A 75 -7.14 -16.60 7.66
C SER A 75 -6.08 -17.30 6.81
N LEU A 76 -5.20 -16.55 6.15
CA LEU A 76 -4.10 -17.10 5.36
C LEU A 76 -2.95 -17.63 6.24
N LYS A 77 -2.69 -16.99 7.39
CA LYS A 77 -1.72 -17.48 8.39
C LYS A 77 -2.27 -18.69 9.18
N SER A 78 -3.57 -18.77 9.40
CA SER A 78 -4.23 -19.89 10.09
C SER A 78 -4.28 -21.17 9.27
N THR A 79 -4.25 -21.08 7.93
CA THR A 79 -4.28 -22.25 7.04
C THR A 79 -2.92 -22.92 6.87
N HIS A 80 -1.83 -22.33 7.38
CA HIS A 80 -0.46 -22.88 7.31
C HIS A 80 0.11 -23.28 8.68
N ASN A 81 -0.75 -23.51 9.68
CA ASN A 81 -0.37 -24.17 10.93
C ASN A 81 -1.12 -25.49 11.05
N LEU A 82 -0.68 -26.48 10.27
CA LEU A 82 -0.93 -27.88 10.59
C LEU A 82 0.15 -28.30 11.57
N GLU A 83 -0.25 -28.39 12.84
CA GLU A 83 0.55 -28.96 13.91
C GLU A 83 0.88 -30.43 13.57
N PHE A 84 2.17 -30.76 13.65
CA PHE A 84 2.66 -32.12 13.90
C PHE A 84 3.37 -32.11 15.25
#